data_AF-A0A6G2DN12-F1
#
_entry.id   AF-A0A6G2DN12-F1
#
_cell.length_a   1.000
_cell.length_b   1.000
_cell.length_c   1.000
_cell.angle_alpha   90.00
_cell.angle_beta   90.00
_cell.angle_gamma   90.00
#
_symmetry.space_group_name_H-M   'P 1'
#
loop_
_entity.id
_entity.type
_entity.pdbx_description
1 polymer ?
#
loop_
_entity_poly.entity_id
_entity_poly.type
_entity_poly.pdbx_seq_one_letter_code
_entity_poly.pdbx_strand_id
1 'polypeptide(L)'
;MSRIEFSPSLMTMDLDKFKEQITFLNDKVASYHIDIMDGHFVPNITLSPWFIQEVQKISDTPLSVHLMVTDPTFWVDQVLDLQCEYICIHAEVLNGLAFRLIDKIHDAGLKAGVVLNPETPVSTIFPYIDLLDKVTIMTVDPGFAGQRFLESTLYKIQELRQLRVRNGYH
;
A
#
# COMPACT_ATOMS: atom_id res chain seq x y z
N MET A 1 0.86 -16.92 16.29
CA MET A 1 0.05 -16.65 15.07
C MET A 1 0.02 -15.15 14.89
N SER A 2 0.34 -14.64 13.71
CA SER A 2 0.18 -13.20 13.43
C SER A 2 -1.28 -12.81 13.62
N ARG A 3 -1.52 -11.66 14.25
CA ARG A 3 -2.86 -11.12 14.45
C ARG A 3 -3.46 -10.79 13.08
N ILE A 4 -4.75 -11.05 12.90
CA ILE A 4 -5.47 -10.57 11.70
C ILE A 4 -5.68 -9.07 11.87
N GLU A 5 -5.27 -8.31 10.85
CA GLU A 5 -5.30 -6.86 10.85
C GLU A 5 -6.24 -6.36 9.77
N PHE A 6 -6.93 -5.26 10.06
CA PHE A 6 -7.83 -4.59 9.13
C PHE A 6 -7.28 -3.21 8.80
N SER A 7 -7.27 -2.87 7.51
CA SER A 7 -6.87 -1.57 6.97
C SER A 7 -7.97 -1.07 6.02
N PRO A 8 -8.98 -0.34 6.51
CA PRO A 8 -10.06 0.16 5.65
C PRO A 8 -9.51 1.17 4.65
N SER A 9 -9.87 1.02 3.37
CA SER A 9 -9.57 2.04 2.36
C SER A 9 -10.41 3.28 2.62
N LEU A 10 -9.76 4.44 2.66
CA LEU A 10 -10.43 5.73 2.78
C LEU A 10 -10.91 6.28 1.43
N MET A 11 -10.63 5.60 0.32
CA MET A 11 -11.09 6.02 -1.01
C MET A 11 -12.62 6.05 -1.11
N THR A 12 -13.32 5.18 -0.37
CA THR A 12 -14.79 5.01 -0.46
C THR A 12 -15.54 5.70 0.67
N MET A 13 -14.93 6.67 1.33
CA MET A 13 -15.56 7.35 2.47
C MET A 13 -16.56 8.43 2.03
N ASP A 14 -17.47 8.78 2.95
CA ASP A 14 -18.36 9.93 2.80
C ASP A 14 -17.64 11.17 3.35
N LEU A 15 -17.24 12.08 2.45
CA LEU A 15 -16.50 13.27 2.81
C LEU A 15 -17.31 14.23 3.71
N ASP A 16 -18.64 14.23 3.62
CA ASP A 16 -19.49 15.03 4.50
C ASP A 16 -19.43 14.53 5.95
N LYS A 17 -19.05 13.26 6.14
CA LYS A 17 -18.91 12.59 7.43
C LYS A 17 -17.47 12.26 7.78
N PHE A 18 -16.50 12.94 7.16
CA PHE A 18 -15.07 12.62 7.25
C PHE A 18 -14.60 12.40 8.70
N LYS A 19 -14.78 13.42 9.54
CA LYS A 19 -14.36 13.37 10.95
C LYS A 19 -15.08 12.27 11.74
N GLU A 20 -16.38 12.11 11.52
CA GLU A 20 -17.20 11.11 12.22
C GLU A 20 -16.74 9.69 11.88
N GLN A 21 -16.54 9.39 10.59
CA GLN A 21 -16.15 8.06 10.14
C GLN A 21 -14.73 7.69 10.60
N ILE A 22 -13.78 8.61 10.53
CA ILE A 22 -12.41 8.38 11.03
C ILE A 22 -12.45 8.16 12.54
N THR A 23 -13.07 9.06 13.30
CA THR A 23 -13.18 8.93 14.77
C THR A 23 -13.87 7.63 15.18
N PHE A 24 -14.89 7.19 14.43
CA PHE A 24 -15.56 5.92 14.71
C PHE A 24 -14.64 4.71 14.52
N LEU A 25 -13.74 4.75 13.53
CA LEU A 25 -12.81 3.66 13.23
C LEU A 25 -11.55 3.66 14.10
N ASN A 26 -11.21 4.79 14.74
CA ASN A 26 -10.11 4.88 15.69
C ASN A 26 -10.20 3.72 16.72
N ASP A 27 -9.06 3.13 17.04
CA ASP A 27 -8.89 1.98 17.95
C ASP A 27 -9.55 0.65 17.52
N LYS A 28 -10.26 0.62 16.38
CA LYS A 28 -10.91 -0.60 15.85
C LYS A 28 -10.15 -1.23 14.69
N VAL A 29 -9.17 -0.54 14.15
CA VAL A 29 -8.42 -0.94 12.95
C VAL A 29 -6.93 -0.84 13.21
N ALA A 30 -6.14 -1.64 12.48
CA ALA A 30 -4.69 -1.64 12.64
C ALA A 30 -4.05 -0.46 11.89
N SER A 31 -4.65 -0.04 10.78
CA SER A 31 -4.21 1.09 9.97
C SER A 31 -5.36 1.63 9.12
N TYR A 32 -5.15 2.76 8.47
CA TYR A 32 -5.95 3.20 7.31
C TYR A 32 -5.19 3.00 6.02
N HIS A 33 -5.89 2.55 4.99
CA HIS A 33 -5.33 2.38 3.65
C HIS A 33 -5.65 3.60 2.79
N ILE A 34 -4.61 4.24 2.23
CA ILE A 34 -4.71 5.48 1.46
C ILE A 34 -4.29 5.20 0.02
N ASP A 35 -5.25 5.26 -0.91
CA ASP A 35 -5.01 5.08 -2.34
C ASP A 35 -4.71 6.42 -3.03
N ILE A 36 -3.44 6.63 -3.43
CA ILE A 36 -3.02 7.78 -4.25
C ILE A 36 -2.89 7.30 -5.70
N MET A 37 -3.65 7.95 -6.59
CA MET A 37 -3.69 7.67 -8.03
C MET A 37 -3.35 8.93 -8.82
N ASP A 38 -2.50 8.82 -9.84
CA ASP A 38 -1.97 9.97 -10.60
C ASP A 38 -2.64 10.21 -11.96
N GLY A 39 -3.69 9.46 -12.30
CA GLY A 39 -4.35 9.54 -13.61
C GLY A 39 -3.55 8.92 -14.77
N HIS A 40 -2.36 8.38 -14.52
CA HIS A 40 -1.49 7.78 -15.54
C HIS A 40 -1.33 6.28 -15.33
N PHE A 41 -0.98 5.84 -14.12
CA PHE A 41 -0.88 4.41 -13.79
C PHE A 41 -2.26 3.75 -13.80
N VAL A 42 -3.25 4.49 -13.29
CA VAL A 42 -4.68 4.19 -13.43
C VAL A 42 -5.42 5.43 -13.89
N PRO A 43 -6.60 5.32 -14.54
CA PRO A 43 -7.31 6.47 -15.10
C PRO A 43 -7.80 7.51 -14.09
N ASN A 44 -7.88 7.14 -12.81
CA ASN A 44 -8.44 7.98 -11.75
C ASN A 44 -7.38 8.87 -11.09
N ILE A 45 -7.86 9.98 -10.54
CA ILE A 45 -7.12 10.84 -9.62
C ILE A 45 -7.86 10.81 -8.29
N THR A 46 -7.19 10.45 -7.21
CA THR A 46 -7.83 10.17 -5.90
C THR A 46 -7.21 10.99 -4.78
N LEU A 47 -6.87 10.35 -3.66
CA LEU A 47 -6.35 10.97 -2.45
C LEU A 47 -4.94 11.53 -2.70
N SER A 48 -4.50 12.40 -1.82
CA SER A 48 -3.26 13.15 -1.98
C SER A 48 -2.48 13.26 -0.67
N PRO A 49 -1.21 13.71 -0.70
CA PRO A 49 -0.45 14.06 0.49
C PRO A 49 -1.22 14.99 1.46
N TRP A 50 -2.00 15.93 0.92
CA TRP A 50 -2.84 16.81 1.75
C TRP A 50 -3.92 16.04 2.51
N PHE A 51 -4.54 15.05 1.89
CA PHE A 51 -5.56 14.22 2.54
C PHE A 51 -5.00 13.44 3.72
N ILE A 52 -3.77 12.92 3.60
CA ILE A 52 -3.04 12.26 4.70
C ILE A 52 -2.92 13.20 5.90
N GLN A 53 -2.53 14.46 5.66
CA GLN A 53 -2.40 15.47 6.71
C GLN A 53 -3.75 15.76 7.40
N GLU A 54 -4.86 15.78 6.65
CA GLU A 54 -6.19 15.96 7.26
C GLU A 54 -6.60 14.76 8.13
N VAL A 55 -6.26 13.52 7.74
CA VAL A 55 -6.50 12.33 8.58
C VAL A 55 -5.67 12.41 9.87
N GLN A 56 -4.40 12.80 9.78
CA GLN A 56 -3.49 12.92 10.93
C GLN A 56 -3.92 13.96 11.97
N LYS A 57 -4.73 14.95 11.60
CA LYS A 57 -5.33 15.90 12.57
C LYS A 57 -6.39 15.26 13.47
N ILE A 58 -6.90 14.08 13.10
CA ILE A 58 -8.07 13.43 13.71
C ILE A 58 -7.73 12.05 14.28
N SER A 59 -6.63 11.43 13.85
CA SER A 59 -6.24 10.09 14.27
C SER A 59 -4.73 9.90 14.33
N ASP A 60 -4.27 9.17 15.35
CA ASP A 60 -2.91 8.63 15.47
C ASP A 60 -2.81 7.19 14.92
N THR A 61 -3.89 6.66 14.35
CA THR A 61 -3.91 5.30 13.77
C THR A 61 -2.94 5.23 12.58
N PRO A 62 -2.10 4.18 12.48
CA PRO A 62 -1.13 4.05 11.41
C PRO A 62 -1.72 4.20 10.00
N LEU A 63 -0.96 4.79 9.08
CA LEU A 63 -1.37 5.00 7.69
C LEU A 63 -0.52 4.14 6.76
N SER A 64 -1.18 3.39 5.86
CA SER A 64 -0.55 2.62 4.79
C SER A 64 -0.86 3.30 3.47
N VAL A 65 0.14 3.97 2.90
CA VAL A 65 0.01 4.64 1.60
C VAL A 65 0.23 3.63 0.49
N HIS A 66 -0.69 3.60 -0.47
CA HIS A 66 -0.66 2.79 -1.67
C HIS A 66 -0.53 3.69 -2.88
N LEU A 67 0.63 3.64 -3.53
CA LEU A 67 0.97 4.49 -4.66
C LEU A 67 0.68 3.78 -5.99
N MET A 68 -0.48 4.08 -6.57
CA MET A 68 -0.87 3.71 -7.94
C MET A 68 -0.44 4.82 -8.91
N VAL A 69 0.86 4.93 -9.13
CA VAL A 69 1.49 6.07 -9.81
C VAL A 69 2.61 5.63 -10.76
N THR A 70 2.86 6.44 -11.79
CA THR A 70 3.86 6.14 -12.84
C THR A 70 5.27 6.57 -12.45
N ASP A 71 5.41 7.68 -11.73
CA ASP A 71 6.71 8.15 -11.19
C ASP A 71 6.80 7.87 -9.68
N PRO A 72 7.21 6.66 -9.27
CA PRO A 72 7.29 6.33 -7.85
C PRO A 72 8.35 7.14 -7.11
N THR A 73 9.39 7.65 -7.79
CA THR A 73 10.42 8.45 -7.12
C THR A 73 9.84 9.78 -6.67
N PHE A 74 9.13 10.47 -7.56
CA PHE A 74 8.46 11.72 -7.21
C PHE A 74 7.45 11.52 -6.06
N TRP A 75 6.60 10.50 -6.15
CA TRP A 75 5.51 10.32 -5.20
C TRP A 75 5.96 9.82 -3.83
N VAL A 76 7.02 8.99 -3.76
CA VAL A 76 7.65 8.64 -2.47
C VAL A 76 8.10 9.91 -1.76
N ASP A 77 8.72 10.85 -2.47
CA ASP A 77 9.21 12.11 -1.89
C ASP A 77 8.07 12.98 -1.36
N GLN A 78 6.89 12.91 -1.99
CA GLN A 78 5.72 13.67 -1.54
C GLN A 78 5.11 13.14 -0.24
N VAL A 79 5.36 11.88 0.13
CA VAL A 79 4.75 11.24 1.31
C VAL A 79 5.76 10.86 2.40
N LEU A 80 7.06 10.95 2.12
CA LEU A 80 8.13 10.55 3.03
C LEU A 80 8.08 11.31 4.36
N ASP A 81 7.91 12.64 4.29
CA ASP A 81 7.87 13.51 5.48
C ASP A 81 6.55 13.44 6.24
N LEU A 82 5.54 12.74 5.70
CA LEU A 82 4.25 12.54 6.36
C LEU A 82 4.30 11.42 7.40
N GLN A 83 5.42 10.69 7.52
CA GLN A 83 5.63 9.67 8.55
C GLN A 83 4.51 8.61 8.58
N CYS A 84 4.06 8.20 7.39
CA CYS A 84 3.15 7.07 7.23
C CYS A 84 3.85 5.76 7.62
N GLU A 85 3.13 4.78 8.16
CA GLU A 85 3.75 3.52 8.58
C GLU A 85 4.32 2.74 7.39
N TYR A 86 3.54 2.64 6.30
CA TYR A 86 3.96 1.96 5.08
C TYR A 86 3.86 2.88 3.86
N ILE A 87 4.84 2.76 2.96
CA ILE A 87 4.75 3.23 1.58
C ILE A 87 4.81 2.02 0.67
N CYS A 88 3.69 1.71 0.01
CA CYS A 88 3.51 0.55 -0.84
C CYS A 88 3.53 0.96 -2.32
N ILE A 89 4.49 0.43 -3.09
CA ILE A 89 4.71 0.80 -4.49
C ILE A 89 4.44 -0.40 -5.41
N HIS A 90 3.84 -0.15 -6.55
CA HIS A 90 3.62 -1.15 -7.59
C HIS A 90 4.93 -1.67 -8.19
N ALA A 91 5.13 -2.99 -8.22
CA ALA A 91 6.31 -3.61 -8.81
C ALA A 91 6.47 -3.28 -10.31
N GLU A 92 5.36 -3.00 -10.98
CA GLU A 92 5.26 -2.65 -12.40
C GLU A 92 6.06 -1.38 -12.77
N VAL A 93 6.33 -0.50 -11.79
CA VAL A 93 7.08 0.75 -11.98
C VAL A 93 8.43 0.77 -11.25
N LEU A 94 8.85 -0.36 -10.65
CA LEU A 94 10.05 -0.42 -9.81
C LEU A 94 11.33 -0.88 -10.54
N ASN A 95 11.25 -1.25 -11.81
CA ASN A 95 12.42 -1.70 -12.55
C ASN A 95 13.50 -0.60 -12.60
N GLY A 96 14.72 -0.91 -12.12
CA GLY A 96 15.81 0.05 -11.98
C GLY A 96 15.72 1.00 -10.78
N LEU A 97 14.67 0.90 -9.96
CA LEU A 97 14.39 1.80 -8.84
C LEU A 97 14.26 1.09 -7.49
N ALA A 98 13.90 -0.19 -7.47
CA ALA A 98 13.50 -0.95 -6.29
C ALA A 98 14.40 -0.73 -5.07
N PHE A 99 15.68 -1.13 -5.15
CA PHE A 99 16.62 -1.03 -4.03
C PHE A 99 16.75 0.40 -3.50
N ARG A 100 16.92 1.38 -4.39
CA ARG A 100 17.07 2.79 -4.01
C ARG A 100 15.84 3.35 -3.30
N LEU A 101 14.64 2.99 -3.74
CA LEU A 101 13.41 3.47 -3.10
C LEU A 101 13.13 2.75 -1.79
N ILE A 102 13.43 1.45 -1.70
CA ILE A 102 13.33 0.68 -0.45
C ILE A 102 14.26 1.28 0.61
N ASP A 103 15.54 1.45 0.28
CA ASP A 103 16.54 2.06 1.17
C ASP A 103 16.10 3.46 1.62
N LYS A 104 15.60 4.28 0.68
CA LYS A 104 15.11 5.64 0.99
C LYS A 104 13.95 5.64 1.98
N ILE A 105 13.02 4.69 1.86
CA ILE A 105 11.87 4.56 2.76
C ILE A 105 12.35 4.11 4.15
N HIS A 106 13.26 3.14 4.20
CA HIS A 106 13.84 2.65 5.46
C HIS A 106 14.70 3.69 6.17
N ASP A 107 15.51 4.45 5.44
CA ASP A 107 16.34 5.55 5.97
C ASP A 107 15.49 6.66 6.61
N ALA A 108 14.25 6.84 6.15
CA ALA A 108 13.26 7.74 6.74
C ALA A 108 12.55 7.14 7.97
N GLY A 109 12.91 5.92 8.39
CA GLY A 109 12.31 5.19 9.51
C GLY A 109 10.93 4.58 9.20
N LEU A 110 10.54 4.50 7.93
CA LEU A 110 9.25 3.99 7.48
C LEU A 110 9.40 2.56 6.93
N LYS A 111 8.29 1.87 6.67
CA LYS A 111 8.29 0.51 6.13
C LYS A 111 8.01 0.50 4.62
N ALA A 112 8.81 -0.25 3.88
CA ALA A 112 8.69 -0.39 2.44
C ALA A 112 7.80 -1.57 2.07
N GLY A 113 6.72 -1.29 1.32
CA GLY A 113 5.82 -2.30 0.79
C GLY A 113 5.88 -2.38 -0.73
N VAL A 114 5.54 -3.55 -1.27
CA VAL A 114 5.31 -3.71 -2.71
C VAL A 114 3.92 -4.26 -2.99
N VAL A 115 3.34 -3.80 -4.09
CA VAL A 115 2.05 -4.23 -4.61
C VAL A 115 2.24 -4.93 -5.95
N LEU A 116 1.50 -6.01 -6.16
CA LEU A 116 1.46 -6.76 -7.41
C LEU A 116 0.06 -6.71 -8.03
N ASN A 117 -0.05 -6.23 -9.26
CA ASN A 117 -1.26 -6.35 -10.07
C ASN A 117 -1.63 -7.83 -10.28
N PRO A 118 -2.90 -8.15 -10.62
CA PRO A 118 -3.35 -9.53 -10.80
C PRO A 118 -2.46 -10.36 -11.74
N GLU A 119 -2.02 -9.79 -12.86
CA GLU A 119 -1.18 -10.38 -13.90
C GLU A 119 0.29 -10.48 -13.54
N THR A 120 0.78 -9.65 -12.61
CA THR A 120 2.19 -9.62 -12.25
C THR A 120 2.55 -10.84 -11.38
N PRO A 121 3.54 -11.65 -11.81
CA PRO A 121 3.94 -12.84 -11.07
C PRO A 121 4.72 -12.48 -9.80
N VAL A 122 4.67 -13.36 -8.79
CA VAL A 122 5.40 -13.19 -7.53
C VAL A 122 6.92 -13.15 -7.76
N SER A 123 7.42 -13.85 -8.79
CA SER A 123 8.83 -13.85 -9.15
C SER A 123 9.40 -12.47 -9.48
N THR A 124 8.57 -11.51 -9.88
CA THR A 124 8.98 -10.12 -10.17
C THR A 124 9.71 -9.48 -8.99
N ILE A 125 9.35 -9.84 -7.75
CA ILE A 125 9.90 -9.21 -6.54
C ILE A 125 11.04 -10.00 -5.91
N PHE A 126 11.37 -11.19 -6.42
CA PHE A 126 12.43 -12.02 -5.85
C PHE A 126 13.78 -11.32 -5.67
N PRO A 127 14.23 -10.41 -6.56
CA PRO A 127 15.52 -9.75 -6.39
C PRO A 127 15.64 -8.89 -5.12
N TYR A 128 14.52 -8.46 -4.52
CA TYR A 128 14.49 -7.55 -3.38
C TYR A 128 13.46 -7.92 -2.30
N ILE A 129 12.89 -9.14 -2.38
CA ILE A 129 11.78 -9.57 -1.51
C ILE A 129 12.18 -9.60 -0.04
N ASP A 130 13.43 -9.88 0.26
CA ASP A 130 14.03 -9.94 1.60
C ASP A 130 14.16 -8.55 2.26
N LEU A 131 14.05 -7.48 1.47
CA LEU A 131 14.08 -6.10 1.94
C LEU A 131 12.67 -5.52 2.16
N LEU A 132 11.61 -6.26 1.85
CA LEU A 132 10.24 -5.75 1.95
C LEU A 132 9.64 -6.03 3.33
N ASP A 133 8.91 -5.04 3.86
CA ASP A 133 8.14 -5.17 5.10
C ASP A 133 6.71 -5.67 4.85
N LYS A 134 6.22 -5.51 3.62
CA LYS A 134 4.86 -5.87 3.22
C LYS A 134 4.77 -6.21 1.74
N VAL A 135 4.05 -7.28 1.42
CA VAL A 135 3.66 -7.60 0.04
C VAL A 135 2.14 -7.61 -0.05
N THR A 136 1.59 -6.78 -0.94
CA THR A 136 0.16 -6.66 -1.20
C THR A 136 -0.18 -7.28 -2.54
N ILE A 137 -1.17 -8.16 -2.58
CA ILE A 137 -1.68 -8.74 -3.82
C ILE A 137 -2.98 -8.03 -4.19
N MET A 138 -3.01 -7.41 -5.36
CA MET A 138 -4.24 -6.89 -5.92
C MET A 138 -5.16 -8.06 -6.28
N THR A 139 -6.39 -8.03 -5.76
CA THR A 139 -7.43 -9.04 -6.01
C THR A 139 -8.51 -8.54 -6.97
N VAL A 140 -8.27 -7.36 -7.55
CA VAL A 140 -9.02 -6.67 -8.59
C VAL A 140 -8.01 -5.89 -9.43
N ASP A 141 -8.38 -5.46 -10.64
CA ASP A 141 -7.54 -4.52 -11.38
C ASP A 141 -7.46 -3.19 -10.62
N PRO A 142 -6.29 -2.54 -10.53
CA PRO A 142 -6.17 -1.26 -9.84
C PRO A 142 -7.02 -0.18 -10.53
N GLY A 143 -7.57 0.74 -9.72
CA GLY A 143 -8.25 1.94 -10.23
C GLY A 143 -9.60 2.22 -9.57
N PHE A 144 -10.52 1.25 -9.48
CA PHE A 144 -11.89 1.50 -9.00
C PHE A 144 -12.32 0.54 -7.88
N ALA A 145 -13.14 1.06 -6.95
CA ALA A 145 -13.79 0.23 -5.94
C ALA A 145 -15.01 -0.53 -6.49
N GLY A 146 -15.45 -1.57 -5.78
CA GLY A 146 -16.68 -2.32 -6.13
C GLY A 146 -16.52 -3.32 -7.28
N GLN A 147 -15.29 -3.59 -7.71
CA GLN A 147 -15.00 -4.58 -8.74
C GLN A 147 -15.19 -6.02 -8.24
N ARG A 148 -15.36 -6.95 -9.18
CA ARG A 148 -15.47 -8.38 -8.87
C ARG A 148 -14.14 -8.94 -8.37
N PHE A 149 -14.17 -9.64 -7.25
CA PHE A 149 -13.03 -10.35 -6.71
C PHE A 149 -12.47 -11.39 -7.69
N LEU A 150 -11.15 -11.38 -7.89
CA LEU A 150 -10.41 -12.30 -8.74
C LEU A 150 -9.82 -13.43 -7.89
N GLU A 151 -10.55 -14.54 -7.74
CA GLU A 151 -10.10 -15.71 -6.96
C GLU A 151 -8.77 -16.29 -7.46
N SER A 152 -8.49 -16.14 -8.75
CA SER A 152 -7.22 -16.55 -9.36
C SER A 152 -6.00 -15.84 -8.76
N THR A 153 -6.15 -14.76 -8.01
CA THR A 153 -5.02 -14.08 -7.36
C THR A 153 -4.61 -14.74 -6.04
N LEU A 154 -5.46 -15.60 -5.46
CA LEU A 154 -5.22 -16.26 -4.18
C LEU A 154 -4.00 -17.20 -4.19
N TYR A 155 -3.63 -17.77 -5.34
CA TYR A 155 -2.42 -18.61 -5.42
C TYR A 155 -1.16 -17.82 -5.04
N LYS A 156 -1.11 -16.51 -5.36
CA LYS A 156 0.05 -15.66 -5.02
C LYS A 156 0.22 -15.53 -3.51
N ILE A 157 -0.89 -15.46 -2.76
CA ILE A 157 -0.88 -15.42 -1.30
C ILE A 157 -0.33 -16.75 -0.76
N GLN A 158 -0.73 -17.88 -1.34
CA GLN A 158 -0.21 -19.20 -0.96
C GLN A 158 1.29 -19.33 -1.25
N GLU A 159 1.73 -18.89 -2.43
CA GLU A 159 3.14 -18.89 -2.84
C GLU A 159 4.00 -18.03 -1.91
N LEU A 160 3.58 -16.79 -1.64
CA LEU A 160 4.27 -15.89 -0.71
C LEU A 160 4.34 -16.47 0.71
N ARG A 161 3.28 -17.12 1.17
CA ARG A 161 3.29 -17.80 2.48
C ARG A 161 4.31 -18.93 2.52
N GLN A 162 4.43 -19.71 1.45
CA GLN A 162 5.43 -20.78 1.36
C GLN A 162 6.85 -20.21 1.33
N LEU A 163 7.07 -19.14 0.57
CA LEU A 163 8.36 -18.45 0.51
C LEU A 163 8.76 -17.88 1.88
N ARG A 164 7.82 -17.26 2.59
CA ARG A 164 8.02 -16.75 3.95
C ARG A 164 8.49 -17.83 4.91
N VAL A 165 7.80 -18.99 4.92
CA VAL A 165 8.18 -20.13 5.77
C VAL A 165 9.53 -20.72 5.35
N ARG A 166 9.78 -20.89 4.05
CA ARG A 166 10.99 -21.51 3.53
C ARG A 166 12.26 -20.70 3.83
N ASN A 167 12.17 -19.37 3.70
CA ASN A 167 13.32 -18.48 3.84
C ASN A 167 13.41 -17.81 5.21
N GLY A 168 12.42 -18.01 6.09
CA GLY A 168 12.38 -17.37 7.41
C GLY A 168 12.12 -15.87 7.34
N TYR A 169 11.38 -15.41 6.32
CA TYR A 169 10.98 -14.00 6.24
C TYR A 169 10.00 -13.67 7.37
N HIS A 170 10.08 -12.42 7.83
CA HIS A 170 9.33 -11.93 8.98
C HIS A 170 7.83 -11.90 8.75
#